data_AF-A0A961BCY3-F1
#
_entry.id   AF-A0A961BCY3-F1
#
_cell.length_a   1.000
_cell.length_b   1.000
_cell.length_c   1.000
_cell.angle_alpha   90.00
_cell.angle_beta   90.00
_cell.angle_gamma   90.00
#
_symmetry.space_group_name_H-M   'P 1'
#
loop_
_entity.id
_entity.type
_entity.pdbx_description
1 polymer ?
#
loop_
_entity_poly.entity_id
_entity_poly.type
_entity_poly.pdbx_seq_one_letter_code
_entity_poly.pdbx_strand_id
1 'polypeptide(L)'
;MSQDSRILYCRCAFAQVVPQGTKDEVLQRLCASGATFEAVPDLCEMSARKDPRLQSLVEGDDPLRIVACHPRAVKWLFHAAGTDLPEDPDQVEILNMREQSAETICGRLLNEG
;
A
#
# COMPACT_ATOMS: atom_id res chain seq x y z
N MET A 1 10.39 17.95 9.52
CA MET A 1 9.16 17.30 9.99
C MET A 1 8.98 16.07 9.14
N SER A 2 9.67 15.00 9.52
CA SER A 2 9.70 13.74 8.78
C SER A 2 8.81 12.80 9.57
N GLN A 3 7.55 12.63 9.16
CA GLN A 3 6.83 11.45 9.61
C GLN A 3 7.28 10.33 8.68
N ASP A 4 8.32 9.62 9.11
CA ASP A 4 8.83 8.40 8.49
C ASP A 4 7.71 7.36 8.56
N SER A 5 6.89 7.30 7.52
CA SER A 5 5.88 6.24 7.42
C SER A 5 6.33 5.24 6.39
N ARG A 6 6.10 3.98 6.71
CA ARG A 6 6.43 2.86 5.84
C ARG A 6 5.43 2.86 4.70
N ILE A 7 5.93 2.71 3.48
CA ILE A 7 5.10 2.67 2.28
C ILE A 7 5.13 1.24 1.74
N LEU A 8 3.96 0.64 1.56
CA LEU A 8 3.77 -0.63 0.88
C LEU A 8 3.03 -0.41 -0.44
N TYR A 9 3.68 -0.69 -1.56
CA TYR A 9 3.09 -0.62 -2.89
C TYR A 9 2.76 -2.02 -3.41
N CYS A 10 1.49 -2.26 -3.73
CA CYS A 10 1.03 -3.48 -4.38
C CYS A 10 0.86 -3.25 -5.89
N ARG A 11 1.62 -4.00 -6.70
CA ARG A 11 1.60 -3.88 -8.16
C ARG A 11 0.30 -4.38 -8.79
N CYS A 12 -0.46 -5.23 -8.10
CA CYS A 12 -1.67 -5.88 -8.60
C CYS A 12 -1.40 -6.51 -9.98
N ALA A 13 -0.36 -7.36 -10.04
CA ALA A 13 0.09 -8.00 -11.27
C ALA A 13 -0.85 -9.14 -11.69
N PHE A 14 -1.46 -9.83 -10.72
CA PHE A 14 -2.39 -10.93 -10.94
C PHE A 14 -3.83 -10.47 -11.23
N ALA A 15 -4.45 -9.74 -10.30
CA ALA A 15 -5.86 -9.37 -10.43
C ALA A 15 -6.11 -8.27 -11.48
N GLN A 16 -5.10 -7.43 -11.75
CA GLN A 16 -5.12 -6.38 -12.77
C GLN A 16 -6.33 -5.42 -12.71
N VAL A 17 -6.88 -5.21 -11.50
CA VAL A 17 -8.05 -4.34 -11.28
C VAL A 17 -7.69 -2.86 -11.11
N VAL A 18 -6.39 -2.54 -11.08
CA VAL A 18 -5.85 -1.18 -11.01
C VAL A 18 -5.49 -0.71 -12.42
N PRO A 19 -5.93 0.49 -12.86
CA PRO A 19 -5.56 1.04 -14.16
C PRO A 19 -4.04 1.08 -14.33
N GLN A 20 -3.55 0.59 -15.46
CA GLN A 20 -2.12 0.44 -15.70
C GLN A 20 -1.36 1.77 -15.58
N GLY A 21 -1.88 2.84 -16.18
CA GLY A 21 -1.29 4.17 -16.09
C GLY A 21 -1.13 4.66 -14.64
N THR A 22 -2.15 4.48 -13.80
CA THR A 22 -2.11 4.89 -12.39
C THR A 22 -1.01 4.15 -11.63
N LYS A 23 -0.96 2.82 -11.72
CA LYS A 23 0.04 2.05 -10.98
C LYS A 23 1.47 2.26 -11.49
N ASP A 24 1.65 2.49 -12.79
CA ASP A 24 2.95 2.81 -13.40
C ASP A 24 3.46 4.17 -12.92
N GLU A 25 2.59 5.19 -12.97
CA GLU A 25 2.94 6.55 -12.57
C GLU A 25 3.25 6.65 -11.08
N VAL A 26 2.45 6.02 -10.22
CA VAL A 26 2.74 5.99 -8.76
C VAL A 26 4.09 5.35 -8.49
N LEU A 27 4.37 4.20 -9.10
CA LEU A 27 5.66 3.51 -8.92
C LEU A 27 6.83 4.38 -9.42
N GLN A 28 6.68 5.01 -10.57
CA GLN A 28 7.70 5.90 -11.13
C GLN A 28 7.99 7.08 -10.18
N ARG A 29 6.95 7.73 -9.64
CA ARG A 29 7.11 8.85 -8.69
C ARG A 29 7.74 8.41 -7.38
N LEU A 30 7.36 7.25 -6.84
CA LEU A 30 8.00 6.67 -5.65
C LEU A 30 9.49 6.38 -5.88
N CYS A 31 9.86 5.82 -7.03
CA CYS A 31 11.26 5.62 -7.39
C CYS A 31 12.01 6.94 -7.55
N ALA A 32 11.38 7.97 -8.14
CA ALA A 32 12.00 9.27 -8.38
C ALA A 32 12.15 10.12 -7.12
N SER A 33 11.29 9.94 -6.11
CA SER A 33 11.33 10.71 -4.87
C SER A 33 12.45 10.31 -3.92
N GLY A 34 13.03 9.12 -4.10
CA GLY A 34 14.02 8.55 -3.18
C GLY A 34 13.44 8.13 -1.83
N ALA A 35 12.11 8.14 -1.67
CA ALA A 35 11.45 7.62 -0.49
C ALA A 35 11.70 6.11 -0.35
N THR A 36 11.84 5.62 0.88
CA THR A 36 11.93 4.19 1.13
C THR A 36 10.53 3.59 1.04
N PHE A 37 10.36 2.55 0.21
CA PHE A 37 9.12 1.82 0.10
C PHE A 37 9.37 0.35 -0.22
N GLU A 38 8.43 -0.51 0.17
CA GLU A 38 8.39 -1.91 -0.21
C GLU A 38 7.43 -2.10 -1.37
N ALA A 39 7.87 -2.78 -2.43
CA ALA A 39 7.03 -3.16 -3.55
C ALA A 39 6.78 -4.66 -3.56
N VAL A 40 5.52 -5.07 -3.71
CA VAL A 40 5.12 -6.48 -3.85
C VAL A 40 4.34 -6.68 -5.14
N PRO A 41 4.47 -7.84 -5.81
CA PRO A 41 3.67 -8.16 -6.99
C PRO A 41 2.18 -8.16 -6.68
N ASP A 42 1.78 -8.89 -5.63
CA ASP A 42 0.39 -9.18 -5.32
C ASP A 42 0.15 -9.44 -3.83
N LEU A 43 -0.53 -8.51 -3.18
CA LEU A 43 -1.04 -8.73 -1.81
C LEU A 43 -2.02 -9.91 -1.73
N CYS A 44 -2.75 -10.20 -2.81
CA CYS A 44 -3.67 -11.34 -2.84
C CYS A 44 -2.95 -12.69 -2.82
N GLU A 45 -1.77 -12.78 -3.45
CA GLU A 45 -0.94 -13.99 -3.37
C GLU A 45 -0.37 -14.17 -1.96
N MET A 46 0.18 -13.09 -1.38
CA MET A 46 0.70 -13.12 0.00
C MET A 46 -0.37 -13.56 1.00
N SER A 47 -1.58 -13.02 0.86
CA SER A 47 -2.74 -13.39 1.68
C SER A 47 -3.15 -14.85 1.49
N ALA A 48 -3.25 -15.32 0.24
CA ALA A 48 -3.59 -16.71 -0.06
C ALA A 48 -2.61 -17.72 0.56
N ARG A 49 -1.33 -17.33 0.69
CA ARG A 49 -0.27 -18.16 1.28
C ARG A 49 -0.07 -17.95 2.78
N LYS A 50 -0.84 -17.03 3.40
CA LYS A 50 -0.65 -16.57 4.78
C LYS A 50 0.81 -16.17 5.04
N ASP A 51 1.35 -15.35 4.14
CA ASP A 51 2.74 -14.92 4.19
C ASP A 51 3.01 -14.18 5.52
N PRO A 52 3.96 -14.65 6.36
CA PRO A 52 4.25 -14.03 7.67
C PRO A 52 4.73 -12.58 7.55
N ARG A 53 5.21 -12.15 6.37
CA ARG A 53 5.57 -10.74 6.14
C ARG A 53 4.39 -9.78 6.32
N LEU A 54 3.15 -10.24 6.09
CA LEU A 54 1.96 -9.42 6.32
C LEU A 54 1.83 -9.01 7.79
N GLN A 55 2.19 -9.92 8.71
CA GLN A 55 2.22 -9.62 10.14
C GLN A 55 3.33 -8.62 10.47
N SER A 56 4.54 -8.83 9.96
CA SER A 56 5.67 -7.92 10.20
C SER A 56 5.43 -6.50 9.68
N LEU A 57 4.65 -6.35 8.60
CA LEU A 57 4.23 -5.04 8.10
C LEU A 57 3.36 -4.31 9.12
N VAL A 58 2.46 -5.00 9.82
CA VAL A 58 1.54 -4.40 10.80
C VAL A 58 2.20 -4.13 12.14
N GLU A 59 3.17 -4.94 12.56
CA GLU A 59 3.81 -4.85 13.89
C GLU A 59 4.80 -3.70 14.07
N GLY A 60 5.19 -2.99 13.01
CA GLY A 60 6.15 -1.89 13.14
C GLY A 60 5.56 -0.63 13.78
N ASP A 61 6.40 0.12 14.50
CA ASP A 61 6.01 1.31 15.26
C ASP A 61 5.63 2.52 14.37
N ASP A 62 6.13 2.55 13.14
CA ASP A 62 5.85 3.63 12.19
C ASP A 62 4.53 3.41 11.45
N PRO A 63 3.75 4.49 11.18
CA PRO A 63 2.54 4.41 10.37
C PRO A 63 2.79 3.72 9.03
N LEU A 64 1.83 2.89 8.59
CA LEU A 64 1.90 2.13 7.35
C LEU A 64 0.92 2.70 6.32
N ARG A 65 1.45 3.13 5.18
CA ARG A 65 0.69 3.61 4.02
C ARG A 65 0.67 2.54 2.94
N ILE A 66 -0.50 1.93 2.72
CA ILE A 66 -0.69 0.84 1.77
C ILE A 66 -1.29 1.38 0.47
N VAL A 67 -0.51 1.39 -0.60
CA VAL A 67 -0.91 1.79 -1.94
C VAL A 67 -1.28 0.55 -2.73
N ALA A 68 -2.57 0.32 -2.96
CA ALA A 68 -3.04 -0.93 -3.53
C ALA A 68 -4.34 -0.77 -4.33
N CYS A 69 -5.14 -1.83 -4.43
CA CYS A 69 -6.42 -1.84 -5.13
C CYS A 69 -7.50 -1.10 -4.32
N HIS A 70 -8.53 -1.79 -3.82
CA HIS A 70 -9.63 -1.17 -3.07
C HIS A 70 -9.45 -1.38 -1.54
N PRO A 71 -9.69 -0.37 -0.67
CA PRO A 71 -9.46 -0.48 0.78
C PRO A 71 -10.14 -1.67 1.44
N ARG A 72 -11.42 -1.89 1.12
CA ARG A 72 -12.17 -3.06 1.59
C ARG A 72 -11.52 -4.41 1.23
N ALA A 73 -10.97 -4.51 0.02
CA ALA A 73 -10.30 -5.73 -0.42
C ALA A 73 -8.99 -5.94 0.35
N VAL A 74 -8.18 -4.89 0.51
CA VAL A 74 -6.93 -4.94 1.27
C VAL A 74 -7.18 -5.37 2.72
N LYS A 75 -8.14 -4.75 3.42
CA LYS A 75 -8.52 -5.16 4.79
C LYS A 75 -8.87 -6.64 4.86
N TRP A 76 -9.66 -7.12 3.89
CA TRP A 76 -10.03 -8.54 3.84
C TRP A 76 -8.85 -9.47 3.55
N LEU A 77 -7.90 -9.07 2.70
CA LEU A 77 -6.69 -9.85 2.42
C LEU A 77 -5.83 -10.03 3.68
N PHE A 78 -5.63 -8.96 4.45
CA PHE A 78 -4.92 -9.03 5.71
C PHE A 78 -5.65 -9.93 6.71
N HIS A 79 -6.95 -9.72 6.92
CA HIS A 79 -7.76 -10.57 7.80
C HIS A 79 -7.72 -12.05 7.40
N ALA A 80 -7.86 -12.37 6.11
CA ALA A 80 -7.80 -13.73 5.58
C ALA A 80 -6.43 -14.40 5.79
N ALA A 81 -5.35 -13.60 5.88
CA ALA A 81 -4.02 -14.07 6.22
C ALA A 81 -3.83 -14.33 7.73
N GLY A 82 -4.80 -13.93 8.57
CA GLY A 82 -4.72 -14.03 10.02
C GLY A 82 -4.08 -12.82 10.70
N THR A 83 -3.99 -11.68 10.00
CA THR A 83 -3.43 -10.43 10.53
C THR A 83 -4.41 -9.30 10.29
N ASP A 84 -5.00 -8.72 11.33
CA ASP A 84 -5.89 -7.57 11.16
C ASP A 84 -5.09 -6.27 11.02
N LEU A 85 -5.54 -5.40 10.11
CA LEU A 85 -5.02 -4.03 10.05
C LEU A 85 -5.65 -3.19 11.17
N PRO A 86 -4.87 -2.33 11.86
CA PRO A 86 -5.40 -1.31 12.74
C PRO A 86 -6.51 -0.50 12.09
N GLU A 87 -7.54 -0.15 12.87
CA GLU A 87 -8.62 0.73 12.40
C GLU A 87 -8.25 2.21 12.47
N ASP A 88 -7.20 2.53 13.21
CA ASP A 88 -6.69 3.89 13.40
C ASP A 88 -6.03 4.40 12.10
N PRO A 89 -6.59 5.44 11.44
CA PRO A 89 -6.04 5.99 10.21
C PRO A 89 -4.67 6.64 10.40
N ASP A 90 -4.30 7.02 11.63
CA ASP A 90 -2.97 7.55 11.94
C ASP A 90 -1.91 6.43 11.99
N GLN A 91 -2.33 5.16 12.13
CA GLN A 91 -1.46 3.98 12.09
C GLN A 91 -1.46 3.29 10.73
N VAL A 92 -2.63 3.15 10.09
CA VAL A 92 -2.74 2.53 8.76
C VAL A 92 -3.65 3.33 7.85
N GLU A 93 -3.10 3.76 6.72
CA GLU A 93 -3.85 4.39 5.64
C GLU A 93 -3.78 3.51 4.38
N ILE A 94 -4.93 3.25 3.75
CA ILE A 94 -4.99 2.53 2.47
C ILE A 94 -5.37 3.51 1.36
N LEU A 95 -4.47 3.70 0.40
CA LEU A 95 -4.63 4.55 -0.76
C LEU A 95 -5.12 3.72 -1.96
N ASN A 96 -6.27 4.10 -2.50
CA ASN A 96 -7.04 3.35 -3.50
C ASN A 96 -6.62 3.70 -4.94
N MET A 97 -5.74 2.92 -5.55
CA MET A 97 -5.32 3.15 -6.94
C MET A 97 -6.41 2.88 -7.99
N ARG A 98 -7.55 2.29 -7.62
CA ARG A 98 -8.67 2.09 -8.57
C ARG A 98 -9.46 3.37 -8.81
N GLU A 99 -9.49 4.26 -7.82
CA GLU A 99 -10.37 5.43 -7.81
C GLU A 99 -9.60 6.75 -7.69
N GLN A 100 -8.43 6.74 -7.04
CA GLN A 100 -7.60 7.93 -6.87
C GLN A 100 -6.56 8.04 -8.00
N SER A 101 -6.26 9.28 -8.41
CA SER A 101 -5.18 9.56 -9.35
C SER A 101 -3.81 9.34 -8.72
N ALA A 102 -2.80 9.09 -9.57
CA ALA A 102 -1.42 8.99 -9.12
C ALA A 102 -0.94 10.27 -8.40
N GLU A 103 -1.36 11.44 -8.88
CA GLU A 103 -1.12 12.73 -8.24
C GLU A 103 -1.68 12.80 -6.81
N THR A 104 -2.96 12.42 -6.61
CA THR A 104 -3.59 12.43 -5.28
C THR A 104 -2.85 11.50 -4.33
N ILE A 105 -2.47 10.31 -4.81
CA ILE A 105 -1.76 9.32 -4.01
C ILE A 105 -0.36 9.84 -3.64
N CYS A 106 0.40 10.35 -4.61
CA CYS A 106 1.77 10.81 -4.35
C CYS A 106 1.79 12.06 -3.46
N GLY A 107 0.83 12.98 -3.61
CA GLY A 107 0.68 14.13 -2.71
C GLY A 107 0.47 13.71 -1.26
N ARG A 108 -0.28 12.62 -1.01
CA ARG A 108 -0.45 12.03 0.34
C ARG A 108 0.81 11.35 0.85
N LEU A 109 1.56 10.66 -0.01
CA LEU A 109 2.73 9.86 0.38
C LEU A 109 3.99 10.71 0.62
N LEU A 110 4.20 11.71 -0.24
CA LEU A 110 5.47 12.44 -0.34
C LEU A 110 5.42 13.82 0.31
N ASN A 111 4.29 14.20 0.91
CA ASN A 111 4.05 15.54 1.44
C ASN A 111 4.36 16.65 0.41
N GLU A 112 4.09 16.38 -0.87
CA GLU A 112 4.15 17.38 -1.93
C GLU A 112 2.91 18.30 -1.78
N GLY A 113 3.11 19.43 -1.11
CA GLY A 113 2.17 20.55 -1.02
C GLY A 113 2.69 21.76 -1.78
#